data_AF-A0A5C9E789-F1
#
_entry.id   AF-A0A5C9E789-F1
#
_cell.length_a   1.000
_cell.length_b   1.000
_cell.length_c   1.000
_cell.angle_alpha   90.00
_cell.angle_beta   90.00
_cell.angle_gamma   90.00
#
_symmetry.space_group_name_H-M   'P 1'
#
loop_
_entity.id
_entity.type
_entity.pdbx_description
1 polymer ?
#
loop_
_entity_poly.entity_id
_entity_poly.type
_entity_poly.pdbx_seq_one_letter_code
_entity_poly.pdbx_strand_id
1 'polypeptide(L)'
;MFIFILLGIPSRLSFLFFIIPTLLVFILLRIYREFIKELRKITQSLFSLDLNYIEIICFIFLTIEIIFLFSFWFIEPVHYWDTLCFWDGKAKYIFFEGDFSFIDWEIPNLDYPLLVSLNLTYIYSILGQYHYFSKICFIFFFLFLILFLYSSLKSLGLSRTYTFLFITLISLVPKIFDLSRTAYGDMPLTFFYTISTILLYCFFKTKKSVYVLLSYILMGFMAWTKNEGLALLVINTFVFLLYNIILGAKKEIPLKSSLKNLGLFFPGYLIYLPWFVFARVHRFKDDYTSNLSELFDLNQVFNDLTEIFFYITHSSLTLFIVWIAFISIFLLNIRGIFNKESAFLILMIIFHFLVYLAIYIISPFNLTWHLRTSLSRELSHIIPIFGFLDGILIINIEENSDFLFKKDSK
;
A
#
# COMPACT_ATOMS: atom_id res chain seq x y z
N MET A 1 -14.81 -15.81 -1.87
CA MET A 1 -14.24 -17.01 -1.22
C MET A 1 -14.61 -17.08 0.26
N PHE A 2 -14.19 -16.12 1.11
CA PHE A 2 -14.44 -16.14 2.56
C PHE A 2 -15.89 -16.46 2.95
N ILE A 3 -16.86 -15.69 2.44
CA ILE A 3 -18.30 -15.89 2.73
C ILE A 3 -18.78 -17.28 2.27
N PHE A 4 -18.31 -17.78 1.13
CA PHE A 4 -18.72 -19.09 0.64
C PHE A 4 -18.25 -20.21 1.57
N ILE A 5 -17.02 -20.10 2.06
CA ILE A 5 -16.48 -21.05 3.04
C ILE A 5 -17.32 -21.03 4.32
N LEU A 6 -17.71 -19.85 4.82
CA LEU A 6 -18.63 -19.74 5.97
C LEU A 6 -19.99 -20.39 5.72
N LEU A 7 -20.46 -20.40 4.47
CA LEU A 7 -21.70 -21.07 4.06
C LEU A 7 -21.53 -22.57 3.80
N GLY A 8 -20.37 -23.16 4.13
CA GLY A 8 -20.07 -24.58 3.97
C GLY A 8 -19.73 -24.98 2.54
N ILE A 9 -19.47 -24.03 1.65
CA ILE A 9 -19.00 -24.32 0.28
C ILE A 9 -17.47 -24.51 0.34
N PRO A 10 -16.95 -25.69 -0.03
CA PRO A 10 -15.51 -25.96 0.00
C PRO A 10 -14.73 -24.94 -0.83
N SER A 11 -13.59 -24.49 -0.31
CA SER A 11 -12.70 -23.54 -0.99
C SER A 11 -12.35 -23.97 -2.43
N ARG A 12 -12.15 -25.28 -2.65
CA ARG A 12 -11.88 -25.87 -3.97
C ARG A 12 -13.00 -25.68 -4.98
N LEU A 13 -14.24 -25.48 -4.54
CA LEU A 13 -15.39 -25.21 -5.41
C LEU A 13 -15.68 -23.72 -5.54
N SER A 14 -14.99 -22.88 -4.76
CA SER A 14 -15.24 -21.44 -4.76
C SER A 14 -14.88 -20.75 -6.09
N PHE A 15 -14.02 -21.36 -6.92
CA PHE A 15 -13.74 -20.88 -8.28
C PHE A 15 -14.95 -21.02 -9.21
N LEU A 16 -15.86 -21.96 -8.96
CA LEU A 16 -17.07 -22.13 -9.78
C LEU A 16 -18.03 -20.95 -9.61
N PHE A 17 -17.98 -20.26 -8.48
CA PHE A 17 -18.76 -19.04 -8.25
C PHE A 17 -18.18 -17.84 -9.00
N PHE A 18 -16.97 -17.97 -9.58
CA PHE A 18 -16.50 -17.04 -10.58
C PHE A 18 -17.22 -17.20 -11.92
N ILE A 19 -17.98 -18.28 -12.18
CA ILE A 19 -18.90 -18.35 -13.34
C ILE A 19 -19.92 -17.20 -13.30
N ILE A 20 -20.25 -16.66 -12.11
CA ILE A 20 -21.16 -15.51 -11.94
C ILE A 20 -20.49 -14.19 -12.39
N PRO A 21 -19.25 -13.85 -11.99
CA PRO A 21 -18.39 -12.88 -12.68
C PRO A 21 -18.04 -13.24 -14.13
N THR A 22 -18.12 -14.51 -14.52
CA THR A 22 -17.99 -14.93 -15.91
C THR A 22 -19.25 -14.57 -16.71
N LEU A 23 -20.39 -14.29 -16.07
CA LEU A 23 -21.53 -13.60 -16.70
C LEU A 23 -21.30 -12.08 -16.77
N LEU A 24 -20.51 -11.50 -15.85
CA LEU A 24 -19.90 -10.17 -16.03
C LEU A 24 -18.88 -10.17 -17.19
N VAL A 25 -18.52 -11.31 -17.81
CA VAL A 25 -17.70 -11.34 -19.02
C VAL A 25 -18.35 -10.62 -20.18
N PHE A 26 -19.67 -10.46 -20.25
CA PHE A 26 -20.26 -9.58 -21.28
C PHE A 26 -19.95 -8.10 -21.05
N ILE A 27 -19.89 -7.66 -19.78
CA ILE A 27 -19.43 -6.32 -19.39
C ILE A 27 -17.90 -6.23 -19.54
N LEU A 28 -17.15 -7.26 -19.16
CA LEU A 28 -15.71 -7.34 -19.34
C LEU A 28 -15.31 -7.51 -20.81
N LEU A 29 -16.15 -8.03 -21.71
CA LEU A 29 -15.91 -8.12 -23.16
C LEU A 29 -16.12 -6.75 -23.82
N ARG A 30 -17.10 -5.98 -23.34
CA ARG A 30 -17.25 -4.57 -23.71
C ARG A 30 -16.06 -3.76 -23.20
N ILE A 31 -15.68 -3.94 -21.93
CA ILE A 31 -14.47 -3.35 -21.35
C ILE A 31 -13.23 -3.85 -22.08
N TYR A 32 -13.14 -5.12 -22.49
CA TYR A 32 -12.01 -5.70 -23.21
C TYR A 32 -11.90 -5.15 -24.62
N ARG A 33 -13.02 -4.94 -25.33
CA ARG A 33 -13.02 -4.29 -26.65
C ARG A 33 -12.60 -2.83 -26.55
N GLU A 34 -13.12 -2.09 -25.59
CA GLU A 34 -12.69 -0.71 -25.34
C GLU A 34 -11.25 -0.67 -24.83
N PHE A 35 -10.84 -1.62 -23.99
CA PHE A 35 -9.48 -1.80 -23.49
C PHE A 35 -8.51 -2.15 -24.61
N ILE A 36 -8.85 -3.05 -25.55
CA ILE A 36 -8.00 -3.36 -26.71
C ILE A 36 -7.88 -2.15 -27.64
N LYS A 37 -8.95 -1.35 -27.81
CA LYS A 37 -8.87 -0.09 -28.56
C LYS A 37 -7.94 0.91 -27.86
N GLU A 38 -8.10 1.10 -26.56
CA GLU A 38 -7.23 1.96 -25.76
C GLU A 38 -5.81 1.41 -25.69
N LEU A 39 -5.61 0.09 -25.58
CA LEU A 39 -4.31 -0.58 -25.61
C LEU A 39 -3.64 -0.41 -26.97
N ARG A 40 -4.39 -0.45 -28.08
CA ARG A 40 -3.89 -0.10 -29.42
C ARG A 40 -3.49 1.37 -29.52
N LYS A 41 -4.29 2.29 -28.97
CA LYS A 41 -3.91 3.71 -28.89
C LYS A 41 -2.66 3.92 -28.03
N ILE A 42 -2.59 3.24 -26.88
CA ILE A 42 -1.45 3.28 -25.96
C ILE A 42 -0.23 2.68 -26.64
N THR A 43 -0.33 1.53 -27.30
CA THR A 43 0.82 0.93 -28.01
C THR A 43 1.27 1.79 -29.18
N GLN A 44 0.35 2.32 -29.99
CA GLN A 44 0.70 3.29 -31.04
C GLN A 44 1.34 4.56 -30.45
N SER A 45 0.84 5.03 -29.30
CA SER A 45 1.43 6.13 -28.54
C SER A 45 2.82 5.78 -28.01
N LEU A 46 3.04 4.57 -27.49
CA LEU A 46 4.30 4.07 -26.95
C LEU A 46 5.36 3.96 -28.05
N PHE A 47 5.00 3.44 -29.22
CA PHE A 47 5.88 3.36 -30.40
C PHE A 47 6.14 4.71 -31.08
N SER A 48 5.40 5.76 -30.70
CA SER A 48 5.62 7.15 -31.14
C SER A 48 6.18 8.03 -30.02
N LEU A 49 6.63 7.45 -28.90
CA LEU A 49 7.29 8.24 -27.85
C LEU A 49 8.71 8.59 -28.28
N ASP A 50 8.93 9.87 -28.56
CA ASP A 50 10.27 10.46 -28.57
C ASP A 50 10.79 10.49 -27.12
N LEU A 51 11.34 9.37 -26.65
CA LEU A 51 11.96 9.26 -25.33
C LEU A 51 13.35 9.93 -25.36
N ASN A 52 13.65 10.71 -24.33
CA ASN A 52 15.02 11.19 -24.15
C ASN A 52 15.92 10.10 -23.52
N TYR A 53 17.22 10.32 -23.52
CA TYR A 53 18.20 9.34 -23.02
C TYR A 53 17.95 8.91 -21.56
N ILE A 54 17.50 9.82 -20.69
CA ILE A 54 17.21 9.50 -19.29
C ILE A 54 15.98 8.58 -19.20
N GLU A 55 14.92 8.89 -19.95
CA GLU A 55 13.71 8.09 -20.00
C GLU A 55 13.97 6.68 -20.56
N ILE A 56 14.81 6.56 -21.58
CA ILE A 56 15.24 5.26 -22.13
C ILE A 56 15.96 4.44 -21.06
N ILE A 57 16.91 5.05 -20.35
CA ILE A 57 17.65 4.37 -19.27
C ILE A 57 16.68 3.89 -18.17
N CYS A 58 15.78 4.77 -17.70
CA CYS A 58 14.78 4.43 -16.69
C CYS A 58 13.87 3.29 -17.15
N PHE A 59 13.41 3.34 -18.40
CA PHE A 59 12.57 2.30 -18.99
C PHE A 59 13.30 0.95 -19.08
N ILE A 60 14.58 0.95 -19.45
CA ILE A 60 15.41 -0.27 -19.48
C ILE A 60 15.54 -0.85 -18.07
N PHE A 61 15.85 -0.04 -17.06
CA PHE A 61 15.96 -0.51 -15.67
C PHE A 61 14.65 -1.12 -15.17
N LEU A 62 13.53 -0.44 -15.36
CA LEU A 62 12.21 -0.95 -14.99
C LEU A 62 11.88 -2.26 -15.72
N THR A 63 12.22 -2.36 -17.01
CA THR A 63 11.98 -3.57 -17.80
C THR A 63 12.82 -4.74 -17.28
N ILE A 64 14.11 -4.51 -17.01
CA ILE A 64 15.01 -5.52 -16.44
C ILE A 64 14.48 -5.98 -15.08
N GLU A 65 14.07 -5.04 -14.23
CA GLU A 65 13.55 -5.33 -12.90
C GLU A 65 12.27 -6.18 -12.96
N ILE A 66 11.34 -5.83 -13.84
CA ILE A 66 10.11 -6.61 -14.06
C ILE A 66 10.44 -8.02 -14.54
N ILE A 67 11.33 -8.17 -15.53
CA ILE A 67 11.77 -9.48 -16.03
C ILE A 67 12.38 -10.30 -14.89
N PHE A 68 13.19 -9.67 -14.04
CA PHE A 68 13.84 -10.32 -12.91
C PHE A 68 12.83 -10.73 -11.82
N LEU A 69 11.84 -9.90 -11.49
CA LEU A 69 10.73 -10.29 -10.61
C LEU A 69 9.97 -11.48 -11.19
N PHE A 70 9.61 -11.43 -12.48
CA PHE A 70 8.92 -12.55 -13.15
C PHE A 70 9.73 -13.84 -13.05
N SER A 71 11.05 -13.82 -13.25
CA SER A 71 11.87 -15.03 -13.20
C SER A 71 11.88 -15.68 -11.80
N PHE A 72 11.96 -14.89 -10.72
CA PHE A 72 11.85 -15.40 -9.34
C PHE A 72 10.53 -16.12 -9.08
N TRP A 73 9.44 -15.67 -9.67
CA TRP A 73 8.13 -16.30 -9.47
C TRP A 73 8.03 -17.69 -10.13
N PHE A 74 8.76 -17.93 -11.23
CA PHE A 74 8.81 -19.23 -11.91
C PHE A 74 9.86 -20.18 -11.34
N ILE A 75 10.94 -19.65 -10.76
CA ILE A 75 12.13 -20.42 -10.40
C ILE A 75 12.22 -20.66 -8.89
N GLU A 76 11.92 -19.66 -8.07
CA GLU A 76 12.21 -19.68 -6.64
C GLU A 76 11.02 -20.24 -5.84
N PRO A 77 11.18 -21.35 -5.10
CA PRO A 77 10.15 -21.83 -4.18
C PRO A 77 9.87 -20.84 -3.05
N VAL A 78 8.68 -20.93 -2.46
CA VAL A 78 8.37 -20.19 -1.23
C VAL A 78 9.25 -20.75 -0.10
N HIS A 79 10.14 -19.94 0.43
CA HIS A 79 11.08 -20.33 1.50
C HIS A 79 11.14 -19.31 2.64
N TYR A 80 10.50 -18.16 2.49
CA TYR A 80 10.42 -17.15 3.54
C TYR A 80 9.53 -17.61 4.68
N TRP A 81 10.05 -17.50 5.91
CA TRP A 81 9.38 -17.98 7.12
C TRP A 81 7.98 -17.37 7.28
N ASP A 82 7.84 -16.05 7.22
CA ASP A 82 6.52 -15.38 7.33
C ASP A 82 5.55 -15.82 6.22
N THR A 83 6.04 -16.03 4.99
CA THR A 83 5.18 -16.52 3.90
C THR A 83 4.68 -17.91 4.21
N LEU A 84 5.58 -18.82 4.59
CA LEU A 84 5.23 -20.20 4.90
C LEU A 84 4.28 -20.29 6.11
N CYS A 85 4.53 -19.52 7.15
CA CYS A 85 3.79 -19.61 8.41
C CYS A 85 2.47 -18.82 8.39
N PHE A 86 2.50 -17.54 8.00
CA PHE A 86 1.34 -16.66 8.16
C PHE A 86 0.38 -16.73 6.99
N TRP A 87 0.92 -16.84 5.77
CA TRP A 87 0.15 -16.59 4.54
C TRP A 87 -0.16 -17.88 3.79
N ASP A 88 0.87 -18.55 3.30
CA ASP A 88 0.83 -19.79 2.50
C ASP A 88 0.39 -20.98 3.36
N GLY A 89 0.80 -21.03 4.63
CA GLY A 89 0.36 -22.06 5.59
C GLY A 89 -1.16 -22.07 5.75
N LYS A 90 -1.76 -20.93 6.13
CA LYS A 90 -3.23 -20.78 6.19
C LYS A 90 -3.86 -21.09 4.83
N ALA A 91 -3.26 -20.62 3.73
CA ALA A 91 -3.80 -20.86 2.39
C ALA A 91 -3.88 -22.35 2.02
N LYS A 92 -2.87 -23.13 2.40
CA LYS A 92 -2.80 -24.59 2.22
C LYS A 92 -3.89 -25.29 3.02
N TYR A 93 -4.04 -24.97 4.30
CA TYR A 93 -5.12 -25.54 5.12
C TYR A 93 -6.49 -25.26 4.52
N ILE A 94 -6.76 -23.99 4.18
CA ILE A 94 -8.03 -23.60 3.55
C ILE A 94 -8.26 -24.39 2.25
N PHE A 95 -7.22 -24.62 1.45
CA PHE A 95 -7.34 -25.35 0.19
C PHE A 95 -7.55 -26.85 0.37
N PHE A 96 -6.79 -27.48 1.27
CA PHE A 96 -6.85 -28.93 1.47
C PHE A 96 -8.10 -29.35 2.25
N GLU A 97 -8.42 -28.67 3.33
CA GLU A 97 -9.58 -28.98 4.18
C GLU A 97 -10.88 -28.41 3.61
N GLY A 98 -10.80 -27.34 2.82
CA GLY A 98 -11.95 -26.70 2.21
C GLY A 98 -12.65 -25.66 3.10
N ASP A 99 -12.21 -25.52 4.35
CA ASP A 99 -12.83 -24.68 5.37
C ASP A 99 -11.81 -23.83 6.18
N PHE A 100 -12.20 -23.38 7.38
CA PHE A 100 -11.34 -22.65 8.30
C PHE A 100 -10.85 -23.50 9.49
N SER A 101 -10.77 -24.81 9.34
CA SER A 101 -10.22 -25.75 10.34
C SER A 101 -8.79 -25.43 10.77
N PHE A 102 -8.06 -24.59 10.02
CA PHE A 102 -6.75 -24.06 10.41
C PHE A 102 -6.74 -23.40 11.80
N ILE A 103 -7.90 -23.01 12.32
CA ILE A 103 -8.08 -22.42 13.66
C ILE A 103 -7.73 -23.39 14.79
N ASP A 104 -7.91 -24.68 14.56
CA ASP A 104 -7.61 -25.72 15.55
C ASP A 104 -6.12 -26.06 15.60
N TRP A 105 -5.30 -25.40 14.77
CA TRP A 105 -3.87 -25.62 14.67
C TRP A 105 -3.07 -24.48 15.30
N GLU A 106 -1.88 -24.80 15.79
CA GLU A 106 -0.92 -23.83 16.34
C GLU A 106 -0.19 -23.05 15.24
N ILE A 107 -0.95 -22.31 14.42
CA ILE A 107 -0.40 -21.42 13.40
C ILE A 107 -0.08 -20.08 14.05
N PRO A 108 1.15 -19.55 13.90
CA PRO A 108 1.47 -18.19 14.35
C PRO A 108 0.53 -17.14 13.75
N ASN A 109 0.23 -16.08 14.53
CA ASN A 109 -0.54 -14.93 14.07
C ASN A 109 -1.90 -15.30 13.45
N LEU A 110 -2.69 -16.15 14.12
CA LEU A 110 -4.05 -16.54 13.68
C LEU A 110 -4.95 -15.32 13.40
N ASP A 111 -4.74 -14.25 14.15
CA ASP A 111 -5.40 -12.96 14.07
C ASP A 111 -5.15 -12.18 12.77
N TYR A 112 -4.12 -12.55 12.00
CA TYR A 112 -3.85 -11.91 10.71
C TYR A 112 -4.98 -12.13 9.70
N PRO A 113 -5.50 -11.03 9.11
CA PRO A 113 -6.54 -11.05 8.09
C PRO A 113 -6.23 -11.93 6.87
N LEU A 114 -7.25 -12.56 6.30
CA LEU A 114 -7.08 -13.62 5.29
C LEU A 114 -6.98 -13.16 3.84
N LEU A 115 -6.91 -11.87 3.50
CA LEU A 115 -6.88 -11.46 2.08
C LEU A 115 -5.73 -12.13 1.32
N VAL A 116 -4.54 -12.14 1.92
CA VAL A 116 -3.33 -12.73 1.34
C VAL A 116 -3.51 -14.25 1.16
N SER A 117 -3.90 -14.95 2.23
CA SER A 117 -4.10 -16.40 2.21
C SER A 117 -5.20 -16.82 1.23
N LEU A 118 -6.33 -16.10 1.18
CA LEU A 118 -7.43 -16.41 0.26
C LEU A 118 -7.05 -16.16 -1.20
N ASN A 119 -6.19 -15.18 -1.50
CA ASN A 119 -5.65 -15.00 -2.85
C ASN A 119 -4.78 -16.20 -3.26
N LEU A 120 -3.95 -16.73 -2.36
CA LEU A 120 -3.16 -17.95 -2.61
C LEU A 120 -4.06 -19.18 -2.78
N THR A 121 -5.01 -19.40 -1.86
CA THR A 121 -6.00 -20.50 -1.93
C THR A 121 -6.81 -20.43 -3.22
N TYR A 122 -7.15 -19.23 -3.68
CA TYR A 122 -7.86 -19.03 -4.93
C TYR A 122 -7.05 -19.54 -6.13
N ILE A 123 -5.75 -19.22 -6.21
CA ILE A 123 -4.91 -19.74 -7.30
C ILE A 123 -4.74 -21.26 -7.18
N TYR A 124 -4.59 -21.82 -5.97
CA TYR A 124 -4.59 -23.28 -5.82
C TYR A 124 -5.89 -23.92 -6.31
N SER A 125 -7.04 -23.29 -6.04
CA SER A 125 -8.35 -23.77 -6.46
C SER A 125 -8.51 -23.74 -7.98
N ILE A 126 -7.96 -22.72 -8.66
CA ILE A 126 -7.90 -22.67 -10.13
C ILE A 126 -7.02 -23.79 -10.69
N LEU A 127 -5.84 -23.98 -10.10
CA LEU A 127 -4.88 -24.99 -10.55
C LEU A 127 -5.30 -26.42 -10.20
N GLY A 128 -6.25 -26.58 -9.29
CA GLY A 128 -6.65 -27.88 -8.72
C GLY A 128 -5.59 -28.50 -7.80
N GLN A 129 -4.50 -27.79 -7.53
CA GLN A 129 -3.37 -28.28 -6.72
C GLN A 129 -2.58 -27.12 -6.09
N TYR A 130 -1.85 -27.43 -5.01
CA TYR A 130 -0.83 -26.53 -4.49
C TYR A 130 0.29 -26.33 -5.51
N HIS A 131 0.67 -25.07 -5.77
CA HIS A 131 1.80 -24.74 -6.62
C HIS A 131 2.47 -23.45 -6.14
N TYR A 132 3.81 -23.42 -6.21
CA TYR A 132 4.59 -22.24 -5.87
C TYR A 132 4.38 -21.06 -6.84
N PHE A 133 3.60 -21.24 -7.91
CA PHE A 133 3.22 -20.17 -8.86
C PHE A 133 2.05 -19.32 -8.34
N SER A 134 1.35 -19.78 -7.29
CA SER A 134 0.22 -19.08 -6.67
C SER A 134 0.50 -17.62 -6.27
N LYS A 135 1.74 -17.35 -5.92
CA LYS A 135 2.30 -16.04 -5.57
C LYS A 135 2.42 -15.06 -6.75
N ILE A 136 2.13 -15.47 -7.99
CA ILE A 136 2.15 -14.59 -9.17
C ILE A 136 1.25 -13.36 -9.01
N CYS A 137 0.18 -13.44 -8.20
CA CYS A 137 -0.72 -12.30 -8.02
C CYS A 137 -0.02 -11.08 -7.38
N PHE A 138 1.10 -11.27 -6.68
CA PHE A 138 1.78 -10.20 -5.97
C PHE A 138 2.60 -9.30 -6.88
N ILE A 139 3.04 -9.79 -8.05
CA ILE A 139 3.68 -8.94 -9.05
C ILE A 139 2.73 -7.85 -9.55
N PHE A 140 1.42 -8.14 -9.60
CA PHE A 140 0.45 -7.16 -10.04
C PHE A 140 0.26 -6.03 -9.04
N PHE A 141 0.42 -6.28 -7.73
CA PHE A 141 0.42 -5.18 -6.74
C PHE A 141 1.59 -4.23 -6.99
N PHE A 142 2.78 -4.75 -7.30
CA PHE A 142 3.93 -3.94 -7.64
C PHE A 142 3.74 -3.18 -8.96
N LEU A 143 3.39 -3.89 -10.03
CA LEU A 143 3.17 -3.27 -11.34
C LEU A 143 2.10 -2.18 -11.30
N PHE A 144 0.97 -2.45 -10.65
CA PHE A 144 -0.11 -1.47 -10.53
C PHE A 144 0.24 -0.32 -9.59
N LEU A 145 1.05 -0.53 -8.55
CA LEU A 145 1.57 0.55 -7.72
C LEU A 145 2.39 1.53 -8.56
N ILE A 146 3.37 1.01 -9.30
CA ILE A 146 4.28 1.78 -10.17
C ILE A 146 3.48 2.52 -11.25
N LEU A 147 2.57 1.83 -11.95
CA LEU A 147 1.72 2.46 -12.97
C LEU A 147 0.81 3.54 -12.38
N PHE A 148 0.22 3.30 -11.21
CA PHE A 148 -0.64 4.28 -10.56
C PHE A 148 0.14 5.53 -10.13
N LEU A 149 1.34 5.37 -9.58
CA LEU A 149 2.24 6.49 -9.27
C LEU A 149 2.58 7.30 -10.52
N TYR A 150 2.93 6.62 -11.62
CA TYR A 150 3.21 7.27 -12.91
C TYR A 150 2.03 8.11 -13.36
N SER A 151 0.86 7.48 -13.48
CA SER A 151 -0.34 8.15 -13.97
C SER A 151 -0.75 9.31 -13.06
N SER A 152 -0.63 9.15 -11.74
CA SER A 152 -1.00 10.18 -10.77
C SER A 152 -0.07 11.39 -10.87
N LEU A 153 1.25 11.20 -10.81
CA LEU A 153 2.22 12.29 -10.90
C LEU A 153 2.15 13.01 -12.26
N LYS A 154 2.05 12.26 -13.37
CA LYS A 154 1.82 12.84 -14.70
C LYS A 154 0.55 13.68 -14.77
N SER A 155 -0.55 13.19 -14.21
CA SER A 155 -1.84 13.90 -14.22
C SER A 155 -1.82 15.20 -13.40
N LEU A 156 -0.90 15.28 -12.43
CA LEU A 156 -0.70 16.45 -11.57
C LEU A 156 0.30 17.45 -12.13
N GLY A 157 0.90 17.16 -13.29
CA GLY A 157 1.75 18.10 -14.02
C GLY A 157 3.24 17.79 -14.00
N LEU A 158 3.69 16.76 -13.27
CA LEU A 158 5.12 16.43 -13.22
C LEU A 158 5.64 16.10 -14.62
N SER A 159 6.84 16.60 -14.96
CA SER A 159 7.49 16.30 -16.23
C SER A 159 7.62 14.79 -16.44
N ARG A 160 7.58 14.35 -17.71
CA ARG A 160 7.63 12.90 -18.03
C ARG A 160 8.94 12.29 -17.55
N THR A 161 10.05 13.00 -17.75
CA THR A 161 11.39 12.57 -17.36
C THR A 161 11.52 12.44 -15.85
N TYR A 162 11.06 13.43 -15.07
CA TYR A 162 11.07 13.30 -13.61
C TYR A 162 10.18 12.17 -13.14
N THR A 163 9.02 11.97 -13.75
CA THR A 163 8.13 10.85 -13.37
C THR A 163 8.80 9.50 -13.61
N PHE A 164 9.48 9.29 -14.75
CA PHE A 164 10.26 8.09 -15.00
C PHE A 164 11.36 7.89 -13.95
N LEU A 165 12.14 8.94 -13.70
CA LEU A 165 13.22 8.89 -12.72
C LEU A 165 12.71 8.50 -11.32
N PHE A 166 11.64 9.14 -10.84
CA PHE A 166 11.06 8.85 -9.53
C PHE A 166 10.65 7.40 -9.38
N ILE A 167 9.96 6.87 -10.38
CA ILE A 167 9.40 5.53 -10.32
C ILE A 167 10.50 4.48 -10.41
N THR A 168 11.50 4.72 -11.24
CA THR A 168 12.71 3.89 -11.28
C THR A 168 13.46 3.94 -9.94
N LEU A 169 13.58 5.11 -9.30
CA LEU A 169 14.23 5.18 -7.98
C LEU A 169 13.46 4.42 -6.90
N ILE A 170 12.13 4.53 -6.88
CA ILE A 170 11.27 3.78 -5.94
C ILE A 170 11.35 2.28 -6.20
N SER A 171 11.36 1.85 -7.47
CA SER A 171 11.42 0.43 -7.83
C SER A 171 12.77 -0.17 -7.44
N LEU A 172 13.86 0.56 -7.68
CA LEU A 172 15.22 0.14 -7.33
C LEU A 172 15.51 0.11 -5.83
N VAL A 173 14.58 0.50 -4.95
CA VAL A 173 14.72 0.26 -3.51
C VAL A 173 14.71 -1.25 -3.28
N PRO A 174 15.83 -1.86 -2.83
CA PRO A 174 15.96 -3.31 -2.75
C PRO A 174 14.88 -3.96 -1.88
N LYS A 175 14.39 -3.23 -0.87
CA LYS A 175 13.34 -3.75 0.00
C LYS A 175 11.97 -3.78 -0.68
N ILE A 176 11.64 -2.79 -1.52
CA ILE A 176 10.41 -2.82 -2.32
C ILE A 176 10.47 -3.99 -3.32
N PHE A 177 11.62 -4.18 -3.96
CA PHE A 177 11.84 -5.34 -4.83
C PHE A 177 11.68 -6.67 -4.08
N ASP A 178 12.30 -6.79 -2.90
CA ASP A 178 12.21 -7.99 -2.06
C ASP A 178 10.78 -8.33 -1.65
N LEU A 179 10.03 -7.34 -1.14
CA LEU A 179 8.62 -7.50 -0.79
C LEU A 179 7.75 -7.91 -1.99
N SER A 180 8.14 -7.47 -3.20
CA SER A 180 7.45 -7.79 -4.45
C SER A 180 7.70 -9.20 -4.97
N ARG A 181 8.58 -10.01 -4.34
CA ARG A 181 8.84 -11.42 -4.73
C ARG A 181 8.57 -12.45 -3.64
N THR A 182 8.39 -12.01 -2.38
CA THR A 182 8.27 -12.93 -1.24
C THR A 182 6.84 -13.43 -0.96
N ALA A 183 5.83 -12.84 -1.61
CA ALA A 183 4.41 -13.05 -1.31
C ALA A 183 4.03 -12.64 0.14
N TYR A 184 4.74 -11.68 0.70
CA TYR A 184 4.39 -11.08 1.98
C TYR A 184 3.14 -10.21 1.87
N GLY A 185 2.37 -10.13 2.97
CA GLY A 185 1.28 -9.18 3.11
C GLY A 185 1.73 -7.71 3.03
N ASP A 186 3.02 -7.41 3.18
CA ASP A 186 3.58 -6.06 3.13
C ASP A 186 3.38 -5.41 1.75
N MET A 187 3.52 -6.16 0.65
CA MET A 187 3.39 -5.59 -0.69
C MET A 187 1.93 -5.20 -1.05
N PRO A 188 0.92 -6.07 -0.84
CA PRO A 188 -0.48 -5.66 -0.97
C PRO A 188 -0.85 -4.52 0.00
N LEU A 189 -0.33 -4.55 1.23
CA LEU A 189 -0.57 -3.48 2.21
C LEU A 189 -0.05 -2.14 1.71
N THR A 190 1.22 -2.10 1.25
CA THR A 190 1.85 -0.93 0.63
C THR A 190 1.05 -0.41 -0.56
N PHE A 191 0.60 -1.31 -1.42
CA PHE A 191 -0.23 -0.98 -2.58
C PHE A 191 -1.54 -0.30 -2.17
N PHE A 192 -2.34 -0.93 -1.31
CA PHE A 192 -3.63 -0.38 -0.89
C PHE A 192 -3.46 0.92 -0.10
N TYR A 193 -2.45 0.99 0.77
CA TYR A 193 -2.15 2.17 1.58
C TYR A 193 -1.74 3.37 0.72
N THR A 194 -0.82 3.16 -0.22
CA THR A 194 -0.33 4.25 -1.08
C THR A 194 -1.45 4.80 -1.95
N ILE A 195 -2.17 3.94 -2.67
CA ILE A 195 -3.21 4.36 -3.61
C ILE A 195 -4.36 5.04 -2.86
N SER A 196 -4.81 4.48 -1.73
CA SER A 196 -5.85 5.12 -0.93
C SER A 196 -5.45 6.52 -0.46
N THR A 197 -4.19 6.69 0.00
CA THR A 197 -3.66 7.99 0.43
C THR A 197 -3.62 9.01 -0.71
N ILE A 198 -3.13 8.61 -1.89
CA ILE A 198 -3.07 9.49 -3.06
C ILE A 198 -4.49 9.87 -3.53
N LEU A 199 -5.45 8.96 -3.47
CA LEU A 199 -6.85 9.27 -3.81
C LEU A 199 -7.45 10.31 -2.84
N LEU A 200 -7.14 10.24 -1.53
CA LEU A 200 -7.54 11.29 -0.60
C LEU A 200 -6.88 12.64 -0.94
N TYR A 201 -5.60 12.63 -1.30
CA TYR A 201 -4.93 13.83 -1.80
C TYR A 201 -5.65 14.40 -3.04
N CYS A 202 -5.98 13.56 -4.02
CA CYS A 202 -6.72 13.94 -5.21
C CYS A 202 -8.12 14.49 -4.90
N PHE A 203 -8.79 14.01 -3.84
CA PHE A 203 -10.01 14.63 -3.33
C PHE A 203 -9.77 16.06 -2.87
N PHE A 204 -8.68 16.36 -2.15
CA PHE A 204 -8.41 17.73 -1.73
C PHE A 204 -8.12 18.67 -2.90
N LYS A 205 -7.54 18.17 -3.99
CA LYS A 205 -7.34 18.91 -5.24
C LYS A 205 -8.62 19.14 -6.04
N THR A 206 -9.42 18.10 -6.23
CA THR A 206 -10.54 18.10 -7.21
C THR A 206 -11.92 18.23 -6.58
N LYS A 207 -12.04 18.00 -5.27
CA LYS A 207 -13.29 17.91 -4.49
C LYS A 207 -14.27 16.82 -4.95
N LYS A 208 -13.82 15.83 -5.76
CA LYS A 208 -14.67 14.74 -6.25
C LYS A 208 -14.80 13.62 -5.21
N SER A 209 -16.01 13.38 -4.72
CA SER A 209 -16.31 12.36 -3.70
C SER A 209 -15.99 10.93 -4.12
N VAL A 210 -15.95 10.63 -5.43
CA VAL A 210 -15.55 9.31 -5.94
C VAL A 210 -14.16 8.91 -5.45
N TYR A 211 -13.24 9.85 -5.29
CA TYR A 211 -11.91 9.56 -4.77
C TYR A 211 -11.93 9.14 -3.30
N VAL A 212 -12.81 9.74 -2.49
CA VAL A 212 -13.01 9.30 -1.09
C VAL A 212 -13.59 7.89 -1.07
N LEU A 213 -14.65 7.62 -1.85
CA LEU A 213 -15.26 6.29 -1.90
C LEU A 213 -14.24 5.21 -2.30
N LEU A 214 -13.51 5.42 -3.40
CA LEU A 214 -12.50 4.46 -3.88
C LEU A 214 -11.38 4.29 -2.87
N SER A 215 -10.93 5.38 -2.26
CA SER A 215 -9.90 5.35 -1.22
C SER A 215 -10.31 4.47 -0.05
N TYR A 216 -11.54 4.60 0.45
CA TYR A 216 -12.03 3.81 1.58
C TYR A 216 -12.30 2.34 1.23
N ILE A 217 -12.72 2.04 0.00
CA ILE A 217 -12.79 0.65 -0.47
C ILE A 217 -11.39 0.02 -0.40
N LEU A 218 -10.37 0.71 -0.90
CA LEU A 218 -8.99 0.23 -0.86
C LEU A 218 -8.46 0.12 0.58
N MET A 219 -8.80 1.05 1.47
CA MET A 219 -8.47 0.92 2.89
C MET A 219 -9.15 -0.28 3.55
N GLY A 220 -10.35 -0.66 3.13
CA GLY A 220 -10.98 -1.90 3.58
C GLY A 220 -10.16 -3.13 3.22
N PHE A 221 -9.62 -3.19 2.00
CA PHE A 221 -8.70 -4.25 1.59
C PHE A 221 -7.35 -4.16 2.30
N MET A 222 -6.84 -2.94 2.55
CA MET A 222 -5.65 -2.68 3.36
C MET A 222 -5.80 -3.30 4.76
N ALA A 223 -6.91 -3.01 5.45
CA ALA A 223 -7.23 -3.58 6.75
C ALA A 223 -7.43 -5.10 6.70
N TRP A 224 -7.94 -5.64 5.58
CA TRP A 224 -8.04 -7.08 5.37
C TRP A 224 -6.72 -7.74 4.93
N THR A 225 -5.60 -7.00 4.85
CA THR A 225 -4.30 -7.57 4.45
C THR A 225 -3.47 -8.06 5.64
N LYS A 226 -3.22 -7.16 6.61
CA LYS A 226 -2.46 -7.41 7.85
C LYS A 226 -3.08 -6.60 8.99
N ASN A 227 -2.68 -6.87 10.23
CA ASN A 227 -3.16 -6.11 11.40
C ASN A 227 -2.83 -4.62 11.33
N GLU A 228 -1.64 -4.29 10.86
CA GLU A 228 -1.18 -2.91 10.67
C GLU A 228 -2.11 -2.15 9.70
N GLY A 229 -2.76 -2.87 8.78
CA GLY A 229 -3.74 -2.29 7.87
C GLY A 229 -4.96 -1.69 8.58
N LEU A 230 -5.42 -2.28 9.70
CA LEU A 230 -6.51 -1.68 10.49
C LEU A 230 -6.03 -0.39 11.16
N ALA A 231 -4.83 -0.39 11.73
CA ALA A 231 -4.23 0.81 12.31
C ALA A 231 -4.10 1.92 11.27
N LEU A 232 -3.60 1.60 10.08
CA LEU A 232 -3.48 2.56 8.97
C LEU A 232 -4.84 3.06 8.47
N LEU A 233 -5.90 2.24 8.47
CA LEU A 233 -7.24 2.68 8.12
C LEU A 233 -7.75 3.74 9.11
N VAL A 234 -7.55 3.49 10.40
CA VAL A 234 -7.90 4.42 11.48
C VAL A 234 -7.11 5.72 11.33
N ILE A 235 -5.80 5.64 11.10
CA ILE A 235 -4.93 6.80 10.93
C ILE A 235 -5.32 7.61 9.68
N ASN A 236 -5.56 6.97 8.54
CA ASN A 236 -6.00 7.66 7.32
C ASN A 236 -7.31 8.41 7.55
N THR A 237 -8.24 7.77 8.28
CA THR A 237 -9.52 8.39 8.64
C THR A 237 -9.31 9.57 9.57
N PHE A 238 -8.50 9.40 10.61
CA PHE A 238 -8.19 10.45 11.56
C PHE A 238 -7.54 11.66 10.88
N VAL A 239 -6.49 11.46 10.08
CA VAL A 239 -5.78 12.55 9.39
C VAL A 239 -6.68 13.23 8.37
N PHE A 240 -7.50 12.47 7.62
CA PHE A 240 -8.48 13.06 6.71
C PHE A 240 -9.45 13.98 7.45
N LEU A 241 -9.98 13.55 8.60
CA LEU A 241 -10.89 14.34 9.42
C LEU A 241 -10.22 15.58 10.00
N LEU A 242 -9.06 15.39 10.63
CA LEU A 242 -8.26 16.48 11.19
C LEU A 242 -7.97 17.54 10.12
N TYR A 243 -7.55 17.11 8.94
CA TYR A 243 -7.22 18.03 7.85
C TYR A 243 -8.46 18.73 7.28
N ASN A 244 -9.61 18.07 7.19
CA ASN A 244 -10.88 18.73 6.85
C ASN A 244 -11.30 19.78 7.90
N ILE A 245 -11.08 19.52 9.19
CA ILE A 245 -11.35 20.48 10.27
C ILE A 245 -10.46 21.71 10.11
N ILE A 246 -9.15 21.51 9.86
CA ILE A 246 -8.19 22.60 9.61
C ILE A 246 -8.62 23.45 8.42
N LEU A 247 -9.04 22.83 7.30
CA LEU A 247 -9.52 23.56 6.13
C LEU A 247 -10.88 24.25 6.35
N GLY A 248 -11.76 23.64 7.14
CA GLY A 248 -13.05 24.22 7.51
C GLY A 248 -12.90 25.47 8.39
N ALA A 249 -11.94 25.45 9.33
CA ALA A 249 -11.59 26.62 10.13
C ALA A 249 -11.08 27.79 9.25
N LYS A 250 -10.41 27.46 8.14
CA LYS A 250 -9.97 28.44 7.12
C LYS A 250 -11.08 28.84 6.13
N LYS A 251 -12.31 28.35 6.31
CA LYS A 251 -13.47 28.54 5.40
C LYS A 251 -13.24 28.07 3.96
N GLU A 252 -12.28 27.17 3.73
CA GLU A 252 -11.99 26.64 2.39
C GLU A 252 -12.93 25.49 1.99
N ILE A 253 -13.43 24.74 2.97
CA ILE A 253 -14.40 23.65 2.78
C ILE A 253 -15.49 23.79 3.84
N PRO A 254 -16.79 23.84 3.47
CA PRO A 254 -17.86 23.86 4.45
C PRO A 254 -17.86 22.58 5.27
N LEU A 255 -17.88 22.68 6.61
CA LEU A 255 -17.88 21.52 7.52
C LEU A 255 -19.01 20.53 7.20
N LYS A 256 -20.18 21.03 6.78
CA LYS A 256 -21.32 20.20 6.35
C LYS A 256 -21.00 19.29 5.15
N SER A 257 -20.16 19.74 4.23
CA SER A 257 -19.69 18.94 3.08
C SER A 257 -18.73 17.84 3.54
N SER A 258 -17.81 18.18 4.47
CA SER A 258 -16.90 17.19 5.08
C SER A 258 -17.67 16.14 5.88
N LEU A 259 -18.69 16.53 6.64
CA LEU A 259 -19.56 15.61 7.38
C LEU A 259 -20.37 14.69 6.45
N LYS A 260 -20.81 15.18 5.29
CA LYS A 260 -21.49 14.36 4.28
C LYS A 260 -20.59 13.23 3.77
N ASN A 261 -19.29 13.45 3.70
CA ASN A 261 -18.33 12.44 3.25
C ASN A 261 -18.02 11.38 4.32
N LEU A 262 -18.42 11.56 5.59
CA LEU A 262 -18.26 10.55 6.64
C LEU A 262 -18.94 9.23 6.27
N GLY A 263 -20.12 9.31 5.65
CA GLY A 263 -20.85 8.11 5.21
C GLY A 263 -20.09 7.29 4.16
N LEU A 264 -19.15 7.91 3.44
CA LEU A 264 -18.31 7.24 2.45
C LEU A 264 -17.19 6.41 3.08
N PHE A 265 -17.00 6.48 4.40
CA PHE A 265 -16.03 5.66 5.11
C PHE A 265 -16.54 4.25 5.39
N PHE A 266 -17.86 4.12 5.50
CA PHE A 266 -18.52 2.88 5.88
C PHE A 266 -18.14 1.68 4.99
N PRO A 267 -17.98 1.81 3.66
CA PRO A 267 -17.53 0.70 2.82
C PRO A 267 -16.19 0.08 3.25
N GLY A 268 -15.23 0.88 3.71
CA GLY A 268 -13.93 0.35 4.15
C GLY A 268 -14.06 -0.54 5.38
N TYR A 269 -14.77 -0.06 6.39
CA TYR A 269 -15.05 -0.84 7.60
C TYR A 269 -15.93 -2.06 7.30
N LEU A 270 -16.92 -1.94 6.42
CA LEU A 270 -17.75 -3.06 5.99
C LEU A 270 -16.95 -4.17 5.30
N ILE A 271 -15.95 -3.81 4.50
CA ILE A 271 -15.09 -4.79 3.83
C ILE A 271 -14.29 -5.57 4.87
N TYR A 272 -13.75 -4.90 5.90
CA TYR A 272 -12.98 -5.56 6.96
C TYR A 272 -13.84 -6.31 7.99
N LEU A 273 -15.09 -5.88 8.18
CA LEU A 273 -15.99 -6.35 9.22
C LEU A 273 -16.14 -7.88 9.31
N PRO A 274 -16.26 -8.65 8.20
CA PRO A 274 -16.38 -10.10 8.27
C PRO A 274 -15.19 -10.76 8.97
N TRP A 275 -13.96 -10.31 8.69
CA TRP A 275 -12.77 -10.82 9.37
C TRP A 275 -12.77 -10.43 10.84
N PHE A 276 -13.08 -9.16 11.15
CA PHE A 276 -13.14 -8.68 12.52
C PHE A 276 -14.09 -9.51 13.38
N VAL A 277 -15.32 -9.75 12.89
CA VAL A 277 -16.32 -10.57 13.58
C VAL A 277 -15.81 -11.99 13.76
N PHE A 278 -15.25 -12.58 12.70
CA PHE A 278 -14.71 -13.93 12.74
C PHE A 278 -13.61 -14.09 13.79
N ALA A 279 -12.60 -13.21 13.78
CA ALA A 279 -11.51 -13.22 14.75
C ALA A 279 -12.00 -13.09 16.20
N ARG A 280 -13.03 -12.26 16.44
CA ARG A 280 -13.63 -12.08 17.77
C ARG A 280 -14.45 -13.28 18.23
N VAL A 281 -15.23 -13.89 17.34
CA VAL A 281 -15.99 -15.12 17.63
C VAL A 281 -15.05 -16.26 18.02
N HIS A 282 -13.93 -16.39 17.30
CA HIS A 282 -12.91 -17.42 17.57
C HIS A 282 -11.87 -17.02 18.63
N ARG A 283 -12.04 -15.85 19.28
CA ARG A 283 -11.20 -15.36 20.39
C ARG A 283 -9.69 -15.42 20.08
N PHE A 284 -9.29 -15.02 18.89
CA PHE A 284 -7.88 -14.87 18.59
C PHE A 284 -7.24 -13.88 19.58
N LYS A 285 -6.05 -14.21 20.07
CA LYS A 285 -5.33 -13.39 21.04
C LYS A 285 -4.95 -12.07 20.41
N ASP A 286 -5.15 -10.99 21.15
CA ASP A 286 -4.71 -9.64 20.82
C ASP A 286 -3.54 -9.33 21.75
N ASP A 287 -2.33 -9.49 21.24
CA ASP A 287 -1.12 -9.44 22.04
C ASP A 287 -0.63 -8.00 22.32
N TYR A 288 -1.27 -6.98 21.73
CA TYR A 288 -0.84 -5.57 21.85
C TYR A 288 -1.68 -4.76 22.83
N THR A 289 -2.99 -5.04 22.92
CA THR A 289 -3.89 -4.24 23.77
C THR A 289 -3.61 -4.33 25.27
N SER A 290 -2.99 -5.42 25.74
CA SER A 290 -2.60 -5.59 27.14
C SER A 290 -1.47 -4.65 27.58
N ASN A 291 -0.68 -4.16 26.63
CA ASN A 291 0.55 -3.40 26.90
C ASN A 291 0.38 -1.89 26.64
N LEU A 292 -0.86 -1.42 26.47
CA LEU A 292 -1.14 0.01 26.23
C LEU A 292 -0.64 0.93 27.36
N SER A 293 -0.50 0.42 28.59
CA SER A 293 0.07 1.17 29.70
C SER A 293 1.53 1.56 29.50
N GLU A 294 2.28 0.81 28.67
CA GLU A 294 3.70 1.05 28.40
C GLU A 294 3.93 2.38 27.66
N LEU A 295 2.95 2.86 26.89
CA LEU A 295 3.00 4.20 26.26
C LEU A 295 3.07 5.35 27.27
N PHE A 296 2.72 5.11 28.53
CA PHE A 296 2.72 6.12 29.58
C PHE A 296 3.95 6.02 30.51
N ASP A 297 4.80 5.00 30.34
CA ASP A 297 6.09 4.92 31.03
C ASP A 297 7.13 5.72 30.22
N LEU A 298 7.36 6.97 30.64
CA LEU A 298 8.28 7.89 29.93
C LEU A 298 9.72 7.37 29.86
N ASN A 299 10.17 6.59 30.84
CA ASN A 299 11.54 6.07 30.85
C ASN A 299 11.67 4.93 29.85
N GLN A 300 10.71 4.01 29.84
CA GLN A 300 10.65 2.93 28.85
C GLN A 300 10.54 3.49 27.44
N VAL A 301 9.57 4.40 27.20
CA VAL A 301 9.38 5.07 25.91
C VAL A 301 10.66 5.75 25.44
N PHE A 302 11.37 6.47 26.31
CA PHE A 302 12.62 7.12 25.93
C PHE A 302 13.68 6.09 25.49
N ASN A 303 13.88 5.02 26.26
CA ASN A 303 14.84 3.97 25.93
C ASN A 303 14.49 3.29 24.60
N ASP A 304 13.23 2.88 24.43
CA ASP A 304 12.75 2.22 23.23
C ASP A 304 12.92 3.12 22.00
N LEU A 305 12.60 4.42 22.12
CA LEU A 305 12.81 5.39 21.04
C LEU A 305 14.29 5.55 20.68
N THR A 306 15.21 5.53 21.65
CA THR A 306 16.64 5.58 21.35
C THR A 306 17.12 4.34 20.58
N GLU A 307 16.63 3.16 20.95
CA GLU A 307 16.95 1.91 20.26
C GLU A 307 16.34 1.90 18.84
N ILE A 308 15.07 2.28 18.70
CA ILE A 308 14.41 2.40 17.40
C ILE A 308 15.18 3.36 16.49
N PHE A 309 15.57 4.53 17.00
CA PHE A 309 16.34 5.51 16.23
C PHE A 309 17.70 4.95 15.79
N PHE A 310 18.39 4.23 16.68
CA PHE A 310 19.63 3.53 16.33
C PHE A 310 19.40 2.53 15.17
N TYR A 311 18.35 1.73 15.22
CA TYR A 311 18.04 0.79 14.14
C TYR A 311 17.61 1.48 12.84
N ILE A 312 16.81 2.55 12.89
CA ILE A 312 16.44 3.31 11.68
C ILE A 312 17.70 3.82 10.97
N THR A 313 18.67 4.31 11.71
CA THR A 313 19.92 4.87 11.17
C THR A 313 20.92 3.81 10.68
N HIS A 314 20.85 2.57 11.17
CA HIS A 314 21.81 1.50 10.86
C HIS A 314 21.22 0.29 10.09
N SER A 315 19.91 0.22 9.88
CA SER A 315 19.22 -0.97 9.34
C SER A 315 19.55 -1.31 7.89
N SER A 316 19.72 -0.31 7.01
CA SER A 316 20.26 -0.53 5.67
C SER A 316 20.77 0.77 5.05
N LEU A 317 21.93 0.69 4.39
CA LEU A 317 22.51 1.80 3.64
C LEU A 317 21.53 2.32 2.57
N THR A 318 20.76 1.43 1.94
CA THR A 318 19.85 1.84 0.86
C THR A 318 18.64 2.60 1.37
N LEU A 319 18.01 2.17 2.47
CA LEU A 319 16.94 2.97 3.08
C LEU A 319 17.48 4.31 3.56
N PHE A 320 18.69 4.33 4.13
CA PHE A 320 19.34 5.57 4.54
C PHE A 320 19.55 6.56 3.38
N ILE A 321 20.00 6.09 2.21
CA ILE A 321 20.15 6.92 1.01
C ILE A 321 18.79 7.46 0.54
N VAL A 322 17.75 6.61 0.53
CA VAL A 322 16.38 7.03 0.19
C VAL A 322 15.90 8.15 1.13
N TRP A 323 16.13 8.00 2.44
CA TRP A 323 15.80 9.03 3.41
C TRP A 323 16.58 10.32 3.21
N ILE A 324 17.87 10.24 2.88
CA ILE A 324 18.67 11.43 2.57
C ILE A 324 18.13 12.14 1.32
N ALA A 325 17.79 11.40 0.27
CA ALA A 325 17.24 11.98 -0.96
C ALA A 325 15.93 12.74 -0.66
N PHE A 326 15.04 12.10 0.11
CA PHE A 326 13.77 12.70 0.55
C PHE A 326 13.98 13.95 1.40
N ILE A 327 14.89 13.90 2.38
CA ILE A 327 15.24 15.05 3.22
C ILE A 327 15.86 16.16 2.38
N SER A 328 16.66 15.83 1.36
CA SER A 328 17.29 16.84 0.50
C SER A 328 16.24 17.60 -0.31
N ILE A 329 15.28 16.91 -0.91
CA ILE A 329 14.16 17.55 -1.65
C ILE A 329 13.30 18.39 -0.69
N PHE A 330 13.06 17.88 0.51
CA PHE A 330 12.37 18.59 1.59
C PHE A 330 13.07 19.92 1.93
N LEU A 331 14.39 19.90 2.13
CA LEU A 331 15.17 21.11 2.44
C LEU A 331 15.19 22.11 1.27
N LEU A 332 15.26 21.62 0.02
CA LEU A 332 15.26 22.47 -1.17
C LEU A 332 13.93 23.19 -1.40
N ASN A 333 12.80 22.61 -0.96
CA ASN A 333 11.48 23.24 -1.08
C ASN A 333 10.78 23.44 0.26
N ILE A 334 11.48 24.05 1.23
CA ILE A 334 10.91 24.21 2.58
C ILE A 334 9.60 24.99 2.60
N ARG A 335 9.42 25.93 1.65
CA ARG A 335 8.17 26.69 1.51
C ARG A 335 7.04 25.82 0.98
N GLY A 336 7.32 24.94 0.02
CA GLY A 336 6.35 24.02 -0.57
C GLY A 336 5.79 22.99 0.42
N ILE A 337 6.50 22.71 1.51
CA ILE A 337 6.03 21.86 2.61
C ILE A 337 4.84 22.49 3.33
N PHE A 338 4.92 23.80 3.57
CA PHE A 338 3.86 24.55 4.25
C PHE A 338 2.70 24.89 3.32
N ASN A 339 2.78 24.51 2.04
CA ASN A 339 1.62 24.57 1.15
C ASN A 339 0.54 23.62 1.68
N LYS A 340 -0.70 24.08 1.63
CA LYS A 340 -1.86 23.31 2.10
C LYS A 340 -1.88 21.91 1.50
N GLU A 341 -1.54 21.79 0.22
CA GLU A 341 -1.62 20.55 -0.54
C GLU A 341 -0.63 19.49 -0.03
N SER A 342 0.60 19.89 0.24
CA SER A 342 1.64 19.03 0.82
C SER A 342 1.36 18.67 2.27
N ALA A 343 0.74 19.59 3.03
CA ALA A 343 0.48 19.40 4.46
C ALA A 343 -0.34 18.15 4.78
N PHE A 344 -1.29 17.76 3.92
CA PHE A 344 -2.03 16.50 4.09
C PHE A 344 -1.10 15.28 4.05
N LEU A 345 -0.24 15.20 3.04
CA LEU A 345 0.72 14.08 2.87
C LEU A 345 1.74 14.05 4.01
N ILE A 346 2.20 15.22 4.47
CA ILE A 346 3.13 15.33 5.60
C ILE A 346 2.47 14.85 6.89
N LEU A 347 1.23 15.27 7.17
CA LEU A 347 0.48 14.75 8.33
C LEU A 347 0.31 13.24 8.23
N MET A 348 -0.04 12.73 7.05
CA MET A 348 -0.16 11.29 6.80
C MET A 348 1.13 10.55 7.16
N ILE A 349 2.26 11.07 6.69
CA ILE A 349 3.59 10.50 6.95
C ILE A 349 3.90 10.51 8.46
N ILE A 350 3.71 11.64 9.12
CA ILE A 350 3.98 11.80 10.56
C ILE A 350 3.14 10.81 11.37
N PHE A 351 1.83 10.76 11.14
CA PHE A 351 0.95 9.86 11.89
C PHE A 351 1.21 8.38 11.61
N HIS A 352 1.63 8.03 10.39
CA HIS A 352 2.10 6.67 10.10
C HIS A 352 3.34 6.31 10.92
N PHE A 353 4.35 7.19 10.97
CA PHE A 353 5.52 6.95 11.82
C PHE A 353 5.14 6.80 13.29
N LEU A 354 4.30 7.71 13.79
CA LEU A 354 3.84 7.66 15.18
C LEU A 354 3.13 6.34 15.51
N VAL A 355 2.29 5.81 14.60
CA VAL A 355 1.59 4.55 14.84
C VAL A 355 2.56 3.36 14.86
N TYR A 356 3.61 3.36 14.02
CA TYR A 356 4.60 2.29 14.02
C TYR A 356 5.54 2.37 15.22
N LEU A 357 5.94 3.57 15.63
CA LEU A 357 6.66 3.77 16.89
C LEU A 357 5.84 3.23 18.07
N ALA A 358 4.55 3.55 18.13
CA ALA A 358 3.66 3.05 19.17
C ALA A 358 3.56 1.51 19.16
N ILE A 359 3.45 0.89 17.97
CA ILE A 359 3.41 -0.58 17.83
C ILE A 359 4.69 -1.23 18.35
N TYR A 360 5.86 -0.65 18.08
CA TYR A 360 7.13 -1.17 18.61
C TYR A 360 7.25 -1.02 20.12
N ILE A 361 6.75 0.07 20.70
CA ILE A 361 6.78 0.31 22.15
C ILE A 361 5.86 -0.67 22.88
N ILE A 362 4.62 -0.85 22.41
CA ILE A 362 3.66 -1.75 23.09
C ILE A 362 3.81 -3.22 22.69
N SER A 363 4.79 -3.54 21.85
CA SER A 363 5.02 -4.89 21.36
C SER A 363 5.44 -5.80 22.52
N PRO A 364 4.80 -6.97 22.70
CA PRO A 364 5.22 -7.94 23.73
C PRO A 364 6.52 -8.67 23.37
N PHE A 365 6.99 -8.52 22.13
CA PHE A 365 8.26 -9.10 21.68
C PHE A 365 9.46 -8.27 22.13
N ASN A 366 10.60 -8.94 22.31
CA ASN A 366 11.87 -8.25 22.51
C ASN A 366 12.10 -7.22 21.39
N LEU A 367 12.23 -5.95 21.77
CA LEU A 367 12.32 -4.82 20.85
C LEU A 367 13.45 -5.00 19.82
N THR A 368 14.64 -5.36 20.26
CA THR A 368 15.81 -5.60 19.40
C THR A 368 15.52 -6.64 18.33
N TRP A 369 14.95 -7.79 18.72
CA TRP A 369 14.57 -8.84 17.78
C TRP A 369 13.50 -8.34 16.80
N HIS A 370 12.48 -7.66 17.32
CA HIS A 370 11.37 -7.17 16.51
C HIS A 370 11.82 -6.14 15.47
N LEU A 371 12.69 -5.20 15.85
CA LEU A 371 13.29 -4.22 14.93
C LEU A 371 14.13 -4.89 13.85
N ARG A 372 14.96 -5.88 14.22
CA ARG A 372 15.83 -6.58 13.26
C ARG A 372 15.05 -7.35 12.20
N THR A 373 13.88 -7.89 12.54
CA THR A 373 13.09 -8.75 11.65
C THR A 373 12.04 -7.99 10.85
N SER A 374 11.50 -6.88 11.37
CA SER A 374 10.33 -6.21 10.76
C SER A 374 10.58 -4.79 10.28
N LEU A 375 11.50 -4.01 10.90
CA LEU A 375 11.59 -2.55 10.69
C LEU A 375 11.74 -2.16 9.22
N SER A 376 12.61 -2.84 8.48
CA SER A 376 12.82 -2.54 7.06
C SER A 376 11.56 -2.76 6.22
N ARG A 377 10.71 -3.74 6.56
CA ARG A 377 9.46 -4.04 5.86
C ARG A 377 8.41 -2.98 6.18
N GLU A 378 8.23 -2.69 7.45
CA GLU A 378 7.26 -1.69 7.90
C GLU A 378 7.59 -0.30 7.32
N LEU A 379 8.85 0.11 7.38
CA LEU A 379 9.29 1.37 6.74
C LEU A 379 9.13 1.37 5.22
N SER A 380 8.98 0.22 4.56
CA SER A 380 8.75 0.20 3.11
C SER A 380 7.32 0.61 2.74
N HIS A 381 6.36 0.52 3.67
CA HIS A 381 4.96 0.87 3.42
C HIS A 381 4.78 2.36 3.06
N ILE A 382 5.66 3.23 3.57
CA ILE A 382 5.57 4.68 3.41
C ILE A 382 6.42 5.24 2.25
N ILE A 383 7.42 4.47 1.76
CA ILE A 383 8.34 4.92 0.70
C ILE A 383 7.60 5.46 -0.53
N PRO A 384 6.55 4.81 -1.06
CA PRO A 384 5.86 5.33 -2.24
C PRO A 384 5.11 6.64 -1.98
N ILE A 385 4.64 6.87 -0.75
CA ILE A 385 3.96 8.11 -0.35
C ILE A 385 4.97 9.25 -0.25
N PHE A 386 6.16 8.99 0.29
CA PHE A 386 7.26 9.95 0.26
C PHE A 386 7.67 10.32 -1.17
N GLY A 387 7.91 9.31 -2.02
CA GLY A 387 8.25 9.56 -3.42
C GLY A 387 7.16 10.34 -4.16
N PHE A 388 5.89 10.11 -3.83
CA PHE A 388 4.78 10.92 -4.34
C PHE A 388 4.84 12.37 -3.83
N LEU A 389 5.06 12.59 -2.53
CA LEU A 389 5.23 13.93 -1.95
C LEU A 389 6.38 14.69 -2.61
N ASP A 390 7.52 14.07 -2.84
CA ASP A 390 8.65 14.69 -3.54
C ASP A 390 8.29 15.12 -4.96
N GLY A 391 7.54 14.29 -5.68
CA GLY A 391 6.98 14.66 -6.97
C GLY A 391 6.10 15.92 -6.89
N ILE A 392 5.26 16.03 -5.85
CA ILE A 392 4.45 17.25 -5.60
C ILE A 392 5.34 18.46 -5.30
N LEU A 393 6.39 18.28 -4.50
CA LEU A 393 7.32 19.36 -4.16
C LEU A 393 8.08 19.85 -5.40
N ILE A 394 8.43 18.98 -6.34
CA ILE A 394 9.08 19.37 -7.59
C ILE A 394 8.12 20.09 -8.53
N ILE A 395 6.87 19.63 -8.67
CA ILE A 395 5.85 20.37 -9.43
C ILE A 395 5.77 21.81 -8.92
N ASN A 396 5.71 21.99 -7.59
CA ASN A 396 5.69 23.32 -6.99
C ASN A 396 6.95 24.14 -7.28
N ILE A 397 8.13 23.51 -7.44
CA ILE A 397 9.35 24.22 -7.83
C ILE A 397 9.24 24.67 -9.29
N GLU A 398 8.86 23.77 -10.20
CA GLU A 398 8.73 24.05 -11.64
C GLU A 398 7.77 25.22 -11.90
N GLU A 399 6.60 25.22 -11.24
CA GLU A 399 5.62 26.30 -11.35
C GLU A 399 6.16 27.66 -10.86
N ASN A 400 6.97 27.66 -9.79
CA ASN A 400 7.55 28.87 -9.22
C ASN A 400 8.72 29.42 -10.07
N SER A 401 9.54 28.55 -10.67
CA SER A 401 10.62 28.98 -11.56
C SER A 401 10.08 29.63 -12.83
N ASP A 402 9.03 29.06 -13.43
CA ASP A 402 8.41 29.61 -14.64
C ASP A 402 7.79 31.00 -14.39
N PHE A 403 7.31 31.24 -13.17
CA PHE A 403 6.81 32.55 -12.75
C PHE A 403 7.94 33.59 -12.64
N LEU A 404 9.11 33.21 -12.11
CA LEU A 404 10.25 34.12 -11.97
C LEU A 404 10.82 34.54 -13.34
N PHE A 405 11.03 33.59 -14.26
CA PHE A 405 11.58 33.91 -15.59
C PHE A 405 10.60 34.70 -16.49
N LYS A 406 9.29 34.57 -16.28
CA LYS A 406 8.28 35.42 -16.97
C LYS A 406 8.23 36.86 -16.46
N LYS A 407 8.78 37.15 -15.27
CA LYS A 407 8.74 38.49 -14.69
C LYS A 407 9.87 39.38 -15.21
N ASP A 408 10.97 38.78 -15.66
CA ASP A 408 12.14 39.49 -16.21
C ASP A 408 12.07 39.71 -17.73
N SER A 409 10.97 39.32 -18.37
CA SER A 409 10.73 39.47 -19.82
C SER A 409 9.67 40.53 -20.18
N LYS A 410 9.31 41.39 -19.22
CA LYS A 410 8.50 42.61 -19.43
C LYS A 410 9.30 43.81 -18.94
#